data_AF-A0A530BP99-F1
#
_entry.id   AF-A0A530BP99-F1
#
_cell.length_a   1.000
_cell.length_b   1.000
_cell.length_c   1.000
_cell.angle_alpha   90.00
_cell.angle_beta   90.00
_cell.angle_gamma   90.00
#
_symmetry.space_group_name_H-M   'P 1'
#
loop_
_entity.id
_entity.type
_entity.pdbx_description
1 polymer ?
#
loop_
_entity_poly.entity_id
_entity_poly.type
_entity_poly.pdbx_seq_one_letter_code
_entity_poly.pdbx_strand_id
1 'polypeptide(L)'
;AYHWSRYQTVYFLLAALATPLVVSVHSIVSLDFTFAITPGYHSTIFPPYFVAGALLSGFAMVLTIAIPLRWAFSVEDLITPRHMDNAAKLMIAAGMVVAYGYVSEAFFAWYSGEPYERAMMAQRALGPYAPLFWTMLGLNCGVLQLLWFRRIRRNMRLLFAIAVAINIGMWIERYIIVVTGPSRDYLSSAWGEQSLTWLDFGVLFGSIGTFVALVFLFIRILPAITIFEVEELAEEEGKLR
;
A
#
# COMPACT_ATOMS: atom_id res chain seq x y z
N ALA A 1 -8.41 -24.70 -30.80
CA ALA A 1 -9.61 -23.82 -30.80
C ALA A 1 -9.18 -22.36 -30.95
N TYR A 2 -9.67 -21.66 -31.98
CA TYR A 2 -9.18 -20.32 -32.38
C TYR A 2 -9.46 -19.21 -31.35
N HIS A 3 -10.52 -19.34 -30.55
CA HIS A 3 -10.86 -18.37 -29.51
C HIS A 3 -9.84 -18.34 -28.36
N TRP A 4 -9.27 -19.49 -27.96
CA TRP A 4 -8.25 -19.54 -26.89
C TRP A 4 -6.96 -18.84 -27.28
N SER A 5 -6.52 -18.99 -28.54
CA SER A 5 -5.35 -18.27 -29.06
C SER A 5 -5.57 -16.74 -29.07
N ARG A 6 -6.78 -16.29 -29.42
CA ARG A 6 -7.16 -14.88 -29.33
C ARG A 6 -7.21 -14.39 -27.88
N TYR A 7 -7.78 -15.19 -26.97
CA TYR A 7 -7.85 -14.87 -25.55
C TYR A 7 -6.45 -14.67 -24.96
N GLN A 8 -5.51 -15.59 -25.18
CA GLN A 8 -4.13 -15.46 -24.70
C GLN A 8 -3.43 -14.20 -25.23
N THR A 9 -3.62 -13.89 -26.52
CA THR A 9 -3.06 -12.67 -27.13
C THR A 9 -3.63 -11.41 -26.46
N VAL A 10 -4.95 -11.35 -26.27
CA VAL A 10 -5.60 -10.21 -25.63
C VAL A 10 -5.22 -10.09 -24.15
N TYR A 11 -5.16 -11.21 -23.42
CA TYR A 11 -4.74 -11.25 -22.02
C TYR A 11 -3.33 -10.67 -21.84
N PHE A 12 -2.39 -11.10 -22.68
CA PHE A 12 -1.02 -10.57 -22.67
C PHE A 12 -0.96 -9.08 -23.00
N LEU A 13 -1.68 -8.63 -24.04
CA LEU A 13 -1.73 -7.21 -24.41
C LEU A 13 -2.33 -6.35 -23.29
N LEU A 14 -3.42 -6.81 -22.67
CA LEU A 14 -4.03 -6.10 -21.55
C LEU A 14 -3.09 -6.06 -20.34
N ALA A 15 -2.39 -7.14 -20.01
CA ALA A 15 -1.39 -7.14 -18.93
C ALA A 15 -0.23 -6.17 -19.22
N ALA A 16 0.25 -6.14 -20.47
CA ALA A 16 1.30 -5.24 -20.91
C ALA A 16 0.87 -3.76 -20.88
N LEU A 17 -0.40 -3.45 -21.16
CA LEU A 17 -0.96 -2.11 -21.07
C LEU A 17 -1.30 -1.69 -19.63
N ALA A 18 -1.80 -2.63 -18.82
CA ALA A 18 -2.19 -2.36 -17.43
C ALA A 18 -0.98 -2.05 -16.54
N THR A 19 0.17 -2.69 -16.77
CA THR A 19 1.38 -2.47 -15.97
C THR A 19 1.85 -1.00 -15.97
N PRO A 20 2.11 -0.34 -17.12
CA PRO A 20 2.47 1.07 -17.13
C PRO A 20 1.32 1.98 -16.67
N LEU A 21 0.06 1.57 -16.89
CA LEU A 21 -1.10 2.32 -16.41
C LEU A 21 -1.15 2.38 -14.87
N VAL A 22 -0.91 1.27 -14.18
CA VAL A 22 -0.92 1.25 -12.71
C VAL A 22 0.18 2.15 -12.13
N VAL A 23 1.36 2.15 -12.76
CA VAL A 23 2.47 3.03 -12.39
C VAL A 23 2.11 4.49 -12.66
N SER A 24 1.52 4.80 -13.82
CA SER A 24 1.18 6.18 -14.18
C SER A 24 0.05 6.75 -13.32
N VAL A 25 -0.99 5.98 -13.00
CA VAL A 25 -2.13 6.45 -12.19
C VAL A 25 -1.67 6.89 -10.80
N HIS A 26 -0.87 6.08 -10.11
CA HIS A 26 -0.35 6.47 -8.79
C HIS A 26 0.69 7.58 -8.87
N SER A 27 1.46 7.64 -9.97
CA SER A 27 2.36 8.77 -10.22
C SER A 27 1.58 10.07 -10.41
N ILE A 28 0.47 10.07 -11.16
CA ILE A 28 -0.37 11.26 -11.37
C ILE A 28 -0.94 11.77 -10.05
N VAL A 29 -1.47 10.88 -9.19
CA VAL A 29 -1.95 11.28 -7.86
C VAL A 29 -0.83 11.89 -7.01
N SER A 30 0.40 11.38 -7.13
CA SER A 30 1.55 11.96 -6.43
C SER A 30 2.00 13.31 -7.00
N LEU A 31 1.73 13.56 -8.29
CA LEU A 31 2.09 14.81 -8.96
C LEU A 31 1.23 15.98 -8.46
N ASP A 32 -0.01 15.72 -8.02
CA ASP A 32 -0.85 16.72 -7.35
C ASP A 32 -0.16 17.33 -6.12
N PHE A 33 0.64 16.53 -5.40
CA PHE A 33 1.51 17.03 -4.33
C PHE A 33 2.79 17.62 -4.90
N THR A 34 3.50 16.90 -5.78
CA THR A 34 4.82 17.31 -6.29
C THR A 34 4.82 18.70 -6.94
N PHE A 35 3.75 19.07 -7.63
CA PHE A 35 3.60 20.38 -8.26
C PHE A 35 3.16 21.48 -7.30
N ALA A 36 2.69 21.15 -6.12
CA ALA A 36 2.39 22.14 -5.09
C ALA A 36 3.69 22.76 -4.57
N ILE A 37 3.68 24.07 -4.36
CA ILE A 37 4.82 24.84 -3.84
C ILE A 37 4.91 24.82 -2.31
N THR A 38 4.01 24.09 -1.65
CA THR A 38 3.98 23.92 -0.19
C THR A 38 5.21 23.14 0.29
N PRO A 39 5.87 23.57 1.39
CA PRO A 39 7.01 22.85 1.96
C PRO A 39 6.66 21.39 2.25
N GLY A 40 7.53 20.47 1.87
CA GLY A 40 7.32 19.04 2.01
C GLY A 40 6.51 18.36 0.92
N TYR A 41 5.91 19.11 0.01
CA TYR A 41 5.22 18.56 -1.16
C TYR A 41 6.09 18.57 -2.40
N HIS A 42 6.91 19.61 -2.53
CA HIS A 42 7.75 19.81 -3.71
C HIS A 42 8.95 18.85 -3.71
N SER A 43 8.72 17.59 -4.10
CA SER A 43 9.73 16.54 -4.08
C SER A 43 9.64 15.60 -5.28
N THR A 44 10.75 15.43 -5.99
CA THR A 44 10.82 14.59 -7.19
C THR A 44 10.80 13.08 -6.89
N ILE A 45 10.91 12.68 -5.62
CA ILE A 45 10.87 11.27 -5.22
C ILE A 45 9.43 10.74 -5.11
N PHE A 46 8.42 11.61 -5.03
CA PHE A 46 7.03 11.24 -4.78
C PHE A 46 6.44 10.27 -5.80
N PRO A 47 6.62 10.42 -7.13
CA PRO A 47 6.06 9.47 -8.09
C PRO A 47 6.46 7.99 -7.87
N PRO A 48 7.76 7.62 -7.87
CA PRO A 48 8.14 6.23 -7.60
C PRO A 48 7.82 5.80 -6.17
N TYR A 49 7.88 6.73 -5.20
CA TYR A 49 7.57 6.47 -3.80
C TYR A 49 6.08 6.13 -3.58
N PHE A 50 5.15 6.86 -4.20
CA PHE A 50 3.71 6.61 -4.10
C PHE A 50 3.33 5.29 -4.77
N VAL A 51 3.96 4.97 -5.91
CA VAL A 51 3.78 3.68 -6.59
C VAL A 51 4.23 2.52 -5.70
N ALA A 52 5.40 2.64 -5.06
CA ALA A 52 5.88 1.62 -4.12
C ALA A 52 4.97 1.50 -2.89
N GLY A 53 4.50 2.63 -2.35
CA GLY A 53 3.53 2.65 -1.25
C GLY A 53 2.21 1.96 -1.63
N ALA A 54 1.72 2.18 -2.84
CA ALA A 54 0.51 1.53 -3.35
C ALA A 54 0.66 0.02 -3.49
N LEU A 55 1.83 -0.46 -3.94
CA LEU A 55 2.14 -1.90 -3.97
C LEU A 55 2.18 -2.47 -2.54
N LEU A 56 2.81 -1.78 -1.59
CA LEU A 56 2.89 -2.21 -0.20
C LEU A 56 1.50 -2.34 0.44
N SER A 57 0.68 -1.29 0.39
CA SER A 57 -0.69 -1.32 0.94
C SER A 57 -1.61 -2.26 0.16
N GLY A 58 -1.42 -2.38 -1.16
CA GLY A 58 -2.18 -3.29 -2.01
C GLY A 58 -1.97 -4.75 -1.62
N PHE A 59 -0.72 -5.20 -1.52
CA PHE A 59 -0.42 -6.57 -1.08
C PHE A 59 -0.83 -6.81 0.38
N ALA A 60 -0.69 -5.81 1.26
CA ALA A 60 -1.20 -5.89 2.62
C ALA A 60 -2.72 -6.11 2.63
N MET A 61 -3.49 -5.33 1.87
CA MET A 61 -4.94 -5.51 1.71
C MET A 61 -5.30 -6.89 1.15
N VAL A 62 -4.60 -7.36 0.11
CA VAL A 62 -4.80 -8.70 -0.46
C VAL A 62 -4.62 -9.78 0.62
N LEU A 63 -3.60 -9.69 1.46
CA LEU A 63 -3.39 -10.63 2.57
C LEU A 63 -4.50 -10.53 3.63
N THR A 64 -4.97 -9.33 3.96
CA THR A 64 -6.08 -9.16 4.93
C THR A 64 -7.38 -9.78 4.46
N ILE A 65 -7.59 -9.94 3.14
CA ILE A 65 -8.79 -10.59 2.57
C ILE A 65 -8.54 -12.09 2.37
N ALA A 66 -7.42 -12.45 1.74
CA ALA A 66 -7.12 -13.82 1.34
C ALA A 66 -6.93 -14.74 2.55
N ILE A 67 -6.38 -14.25 3.67
CA ILE A 67 -6.17 -15.07 4.87
C ILE A 67 -7.50 -15.52 5.51
N PRO A 68 -8.46 -14.63 5.84
CA PRO A 68 -9.79 -15.04 6.30
C PRO A 68 -10.54 -15.88 5.26
N LEU A 69 -10.48 -15.50 3.97
CA LEU A 69 -11.17 -16.21 2.89
C LEU A 69 -10.70 -17.66 2.79
N ARG A 70 -9.39 -17.88 2.89
CA ARG A 70 -8.77 -19.22 2.84
C ARG A 70 -9.37 -20.15 3.89
N TRP A 71 -9.54 -19.67 5.12
CA TRP A 71 -10.12 -20.45 6.22
C TRP A 71 -11.64 -20.58 6.11
N ALA A 72 -12.35 -19.50 5.80
CA ALA A 72 -13.81 -19.47 5.75
C ALA A 72 -14.40 -20.37 4.64
N PHE A 73 -13.72 -20.48 3.49
CA PHE A 73 -14.14 -21.29 2.35
C PHE A 73 -13.39 -22.62 2.23
N SER A 74 -12.49 -22.94 3.17
CA SER A 74 -11.68 -24.16 3.15
C SER A 74 -10.93 -24.38 1.82
N VAL A 75 -10.32 -23.31 1.29
CA VAL A 75 -9.58 -23.32 0.01
C VAL A 75 -8.06 -23.34 0.24
N GLU A 76 -7.61 -24.01 1.29
CA GLU A 76 -6.20 -24.08 1.68
C GLU A 76 -5.28 -24.69 0.63
N ASP A 77 -5.81 -25.60 -0.17
CA ASP A 77 -5.10 -26.33 -1.22
C ASP A 77 -4.86 -25.47 -2.46
N LEU A 78 -5.76 -24.52 -2.73
CA LEU A 78 -5.62 -23.54 -3.80
C LEU A 78 -4.76 -22.35 -3.34
N ILE A 79 -5.10 -21.76 -2.19
CA ILE A 79 -4.37 -20.65 -1.60
C ILE A 79 -3.28 -21.20 -0.67
N THR A 80 -2.22 -21.72 -1.29
CA THR A 80 -1.12 -22.35 -0.55
C THR A 80 -0.29 -21.34 0.29
N PRO A 81 0.43 -21.80 1.33
CA PRO A 81 1.38 -20.98 2.08
C PRO A 81 2.50 -20.35 1.23
N ARG A 82 2.75 -20.88 0.03
CA ARG A 82 3.74 -20.32 -0.92
C ARG A 82 3.28 -18.98 -1.48
N HIS A 83 1.99 -18.85 -1.79
CA HIS A 83 1.40 -17.57 -2.22
C HIS A 83 1.58 -16.49 -1.16
N MET A 84 1.32 -16.84 0.11
CA MET A 84 1.47 -15.94 1.25
C MET A 84 2.93 -15.51 1.48
N ASP A 85 3.88 -16.46 1.42
CA ASP A 85 5.32 -16.15 1.55
C ASP A 85 5.83 -15.27 0.40
N ASN A 86 5.32 -15.47 -0.82
CA ASN A 86 5.68 -14.64 -1.97
C ASN A 86 5.08 -13.23 -1.89
N ALA A 87 3.80 -13.10 -1.52
CA ALA A 87 3.18 -11.80 -1.28
C ALA A 87 3.93 -11.01 -0.19
N ALA A 88 4.31 -11.68 0.90
CA ALA A 88 5.12 -11.07 1.95
C ALA A 88 6.51 -10.61 1.47
N LYS A 89 7.17 -11.33 0.54
CA LYS A 89 8.43 -10.87 -0.08
C LYS A 89 8.23 -9.65 -0.96
N LEU A 90 7.14 -9.59 -1.73
CA LEU A 90 6.80 -8.43 -2.54
C LEU A 90 6.53 -7.21 -1.66
N MET A 91 5.88 -7.39 -0.50
CA MET A 91 5.72 -6.33 0.49
C MET A 91 7.07 -5.84 1.02
N ILE A 92 8.02 -6.72 1.33
CA ILE A 92 9.38 -6.30 1.71
C ILE A 92 10.01 -5.48 0.60
N ALA A 93 9.98 -5.97 -0.65
CA ALA A 93 10.59 -5.27 -1.78
C ALA A 93 10.01 -3.87 -1.97
N ALA A 94 8.68 -3.73 -1.99
CA ALA A 94 8.00 -2.44 -2.10
C ALA A 94 8.26 -1.55 -0.86
N GLY A 95 8.17 -2.12 0.33
CA GLY A 95 8.35 -1.38 1.57
C GLY A 95 9.78 -0.90 1.81
N MET A 96 10.79 -1.58 1.27
CA MET A 96 12.17 -1.07 1.29
C MET A 96 12.33 0.18 0.39
N VAL A 97 11.60 0.28 -0.71
CA VAL A 97 11.56 1.50 -1.53
C VAL A 97 10.86 2.64 -0.80
N VAL A 98 9.77 2.34 -0.09
CA VAL A 98 9.08 3.32 0.79
C VAL A 98 10.01 3.80 1.91
N ALA A 99 10.70 2.88 2.58
CA ALA A 99 11.67 3.20 3.63
C ALA A 99 12.83 4.07 3.09
N TYR A 100 13.33 3.75 1.89
CA TYR A 100 14.28 4.60 1.18
C TYR A 100 13.71 6.00 0.93
N GLY A 101 12.44 6.10 0.53
CA GLY A 101 11.75 7.39 0.37
C GLY A 101 11.80 8.26 1.62
N TYR A 102 11.50 7.70 2.80
CA TYR A 102 11.58 8.45 4.06
C TYR A 102 13.00 8.93 4.39
N VAL A 103 14.00 8.05 4.21
CA VAL A 103 15.40 8.40 4.45
C VAL A 103 15.88 9.46 3.46
N SER A 104 15.49 9.32 2.19
CA SER A 104 15.79 10.28 1.12
C SER A 104 15.19 11.64 1.44
N GLU A 105 13.92 11.70 1.86
CA GLU A 105 13.25 12.94 2.24
C GLU A 105 13.95 13.62 3.44
N ALA A 106 14.28 12.85 4.48
CA ALA A 106 15.01 13.38 5.64
C ALA A 106 16.42 13.88 5.27
N PHE A 107 17.11 13.15 4.39
CA PHE A 107 18.42 13.54 3.88
C PHE A 107 18.35 14.82 3.06
N PHE A 108 17.43 14.92 2.10
CA PHE A 108 17.30 16.11 1.24
C PHE A 108 16.77 17.32 2.00
N ALA A 109 15.90 17.14 3.00
CA ALA A 109 15.51 18.22 3.89
C ALA A 109 16.73 18.82 4.61
N TRP A 110 17.68 17.99 5.06
CA TRP A 110 18.92 18.46 5.67
C TRP A 110 19.92 19.03 4.64
N TYR A 111 20.08 18.35 3.50
CA TYR A 111 21.07 18.65 2.46
C TYR A 111 20.74 19.88 1.62
N SER A 112 19.46 20.17 1.36
CA SER A 112 19.03 21.30 0.52
C SER A 112 19.43 22.66 1.09
N GLY A 113 19.63 22.75 2.42
CA GLY A 113 19.91 23.99 3.11
C GLY A 113 18.71 24.92 3.26
N GLU A 114 17.55 24.57 2.71
CA GLU A 114 16.33 25.38 2.74
C GLU A 114 15.71 25.39 4.15
N PRO A 115 15.57 26.57 4.80
CA PRO A 115 15.06 26.64 6.17
C PRO A 115 13.67 26.04 6.34
N TYR A 116 12.78 26.19 5.34
CA TYR A 116 11.40 25.68 5.42
C TYR A 116 11.33 24.16 5.33
N GLU A 117 12.12 23.51 4.48
CA GLU A 117 12.20 22.04 4.39
C GLU A 117 12.78 21.42 5.67
N ARG A 118 13.82 22.04 6.23
CA ARG A 118 14.40 21.63 7.52
C ARG A 118 13.41 21.79 8.66
N ALA A 119 12.72 22.93 8.70
CA ALA A 119 11.69 23.19 9.70
C ALA A 119 10.55 22.18 9.57
N MET A 120 10.08 21.88 8.35
CA MET A 120 9.03 20.89 8.12
C MET A 120 9.44 19.50 8.64
N MET A 121 10.66 19.03 8.34
CA MET A 121 11.14 17.74 8.84
C MET A 121 11.27 17.74 10.36
N ALA A 122 11.73 18.83 10.96
CA ALA A 122 11.77 18.98 12.42
C ALA A 122 10.35 18.99 13.04
N GLN A 123 9.37 19.62 12.38
CA GLN A 123 7.97 19.62 12.82
C GLN A 123 7.34 18.23 12.73
N ARG A 124 7.67 17.44 11.70
CA ARG A 124 7.24 16.03 11.65
C ARG A 124 7.83 15.21 12.79
N ALA A 125 9.09 15.44 13.15
CA ALA A 125 9.76 14.66 14.19
C ALA A 125 9.45 15.08 15.64
N LEU A 126 9.23 16.38 15.89
CA LEU A 126 9.12 16.97 17.23
C LEU A 126 7.84 17.80 17.45
N GLY A 127 7.08 18.09 16.40
CA GLY A 127 5.88 18.92 16.46
C GLY A 127 4.62 18.18 16.92
N PRO A 128 3.44 18.79 16.76
CA PRO A 128 2.17 18.23 17.23
C PRO A 128 1.85 16.85 16.63
N TYR A 129 2.28 16.61 15.38
CA TYR A 129 2.06 15.35 14.66
C TYR A 129 3.18 14.31 14.87
N ALA A 130 4.16 14.58 15.74
CA ALA A 130 5.27 13.67 16.01
C ALA A 130 4.83 12.25 16.42
N PRO A 131 3.83 12.05 17.29
CA PRO A 131 3.38 10.70 17.64
C PRO A 131 2.90 9.92 16.41
N LEU A 132 2.21 10.57 15.48
CA LEU A 132 1.77 9.94 14.23
C LEU A 132 2.96 9.62 13.33
N PHE A 133 3.93 10.53 13.21
CA PHE A 133 5.14 10.32 12.40
C PHE A 133 5.97 9.13 12.88
N TRP A 134 6.22 9.02 14.19
CA TRP A 134 6.93 7.87 14.74
C TRP A 134 6.13 6.57 14.65
N THR A 135 4.80 6.65 14.80
CA THR A 135 3.92 5.48 14.60
C THR A 135 3.96 5.01 13.14
N MET A 136 3.90 5.93 12.18
CA MET A 136 4.03 5.63 10.74
C MET A 136 5.35 4.90 10.46
N LEU A 137 6.49 5.44 10.92
CA LEU A 137 7.80 4.79 10.73
C LEU A 137 7.85 3.43 11.43
N GLY A 138 7.29 3.32 12.64
CA GLY A 138 7.22 2.06 13.37
C GLY A 138 6.45 0.97 12.61
N LEU A 139 5.31 1.31 12.01
CA LEU A 139 4.48 0.37 11.24
C LEU A 139 5.07 0.07 9.86
N ASN A 140 5.51 1.09 9.11
CA ASN A 140 5.93 0.90 7.72
C ASN A 140 7.39 0.45 7.59
N CYS A 141 8.27 0.85 8.51
CA CYS A 141 9.67 0.42 8.49
C CYS A 141 9.94 -0.67 9.53
N GLY A 142 9.48 -0.47 10.78
CA GLY A 142 9.77 -1.39 11.89
C GLY A 142 9.08 -2.75 11.73
N VAL A 143 7.74 -2.76 11.67
CA VAL A 143 6.96 -4.00 11.52
C VAL A 143 7.30 -4.70 10.19
N LEU A 144 7.59 -3.95 9.13
CA LEU A 144 8.04 -4.51 7.86
C LEU A 144 9.29 -5.38 8.00
N GLN A 145 10.26 -5.02 8.84
CA GLN A 145 11.49 -5.82 9.01
C GLN A 145 11.21 -7.21 9.59
N LEU A 146 10.09 -7.41 10.29
CA LEU A 146 9.70 -8.72 10.81
C LEU A 146 9.47 -9.73 9.66
N LEU A 147 9.10 -9.26 8.47
CA LEU A 147 8.88 -10.13 7.31
C LEU A 147 10.18 -10.72 6.76
N TRP A 148 11.38 -10.26 7.15
CA TRP A 148 12.62 -10.95 6.79
C TRP A 148 12.69 -12.36 7.38
N PHE A 149 12.11 -12.55 8.56
CA PHE A 149 12.11 -13.84 9.22
C PHE A 149 11.09 -14.78 8.58
N ARG A 150 11.59 -15.84 7.93
CA ARG A 150 10.75 -16.87 7.30
C ARG A 150 9.73 -17.49 8.28
N ARG A 151 10.05 -17.57 9.57
CA ARG A 151 9.14 -18.06 10.62
C ARG A 151 7.89 -17.17 10.75
N ILE A 152 8.05 -15.86 10.60
CA ILE A 152 6.96 -14.88 10.68
C ILE A 152 6.12 -14.94 9.41
N ARG A 153 6.75 -14.96 8.22
CA ARG A 153 6.02 -15.05 6.93
C ARG A 153 5.17 -16.31 6.79
N ARG A 154 5.58 -17.42 7.42
CA ARG A 154 4.83 -18.68 7.38
C ARG A 154 3.75 -18.79 8.46
N ASN A 155 3.72 -17.88 9.43
CA ASN A 155 2.70 -17.86 10.47
C ASN A 155 1.55 -16.95 10.04
N MET A 156 0.42 -17.57 9.67
CA MET A 156 -0.71 -16.86 9.08
C MET A 156 -1.29 -15.76 9.98
N ARG A 157 -1.35 -16.00 11.30
CA ARG A 157 -1.90 -15.04 12.27
C ARG A 157 -1.00 -13.80 12.38
N LEU A 158 0.32 -14.03 12.43
CA LEU A 158 1.30 -12.94 12.44
C LEU A 158 1.28 -12.17 11.13
N LEU A 159 1.22 -12.88 10.00
CA LEU A 159 1.18 -12.25 8.69
C LEU A 159 -0.07 -11.37 8.52
N PHE A 160 -1.22 -11.83 9.00
CA PHE A 160 -2.46 -11.04 9.03
C PHE A 160 -2.31 -9.78 9.90
N ALA A 161 -1.78 -9.91 11.12
CA ALA A 161 -1.56 -8.77 12.01
C ALA A 161 -0.60 -7.75 11.39
N ILE A 162 0.47 -8.20 10.73
CA ILE A 162 1.42 -7.34 10.02
C ILE A 162 0.75 -6.64 8.84
N ALA A 163 -0.07 -7.33 8.07
CA ALA A 163 -0.79 -6.74 6.94
C ALA A 163 -1.76 -5.63 7.39
N VAL A 164 -2.52 -5.86 8.47
CA VAL A 164 -3.39 -4.82 9.07
C VAL A 164 -2.55 -3.64 9.59
N ALA A 165 -1.46 -3.91 10.29
CA ALA A 165 -0.56 -2.89 10.82
C ALA A 165 0.03 -2.01 9.70
N ILE A 166 0.46 -2.60 8.59
CA ILE A 166 0.97 -1.86 7.42
C ILE A 166 -0.12 -1.03 6.77
N ASN A 167 -1.35 -1.54 6.61
CA ASN A 167 -2.45 -0.74 6.07
C ASN A 167 -2.76 0.49 6.93
N ILE A 168 -2.74 0.33 8.27
CA ILE A 168 -2.88 1.46 9.19
C ILE A 168 -1.70 2.43 9.03
N GLY A 169 -0.47 1.92 8.96
CA GLY A 169 0.73 2.74 8.77
C GLY A 169 0.73 3.54 7.47
N MET A 170 0.33 2.92 6.36
CA MET A 170 0.19 3.59 5.05
C MET A 170 -0.94 4.62 5.03
N TRP A 171 -2.02 4.40 5.78
CA TRP A 171 -3.06 5.43 5.96
C TRP A 171 -2.53 6.63 6.76
N ILE A 172 -1.80 6.38 7.86
CA ILE A 172 -1.16 7.44 8.65
C ILE A 172 -0.13 8.20 7.80
N GLU A 173 0.64 7.50 6.94
CA GLU A 173 1.57 8.16 6.01
C GLU A 173 0.86 9.18 5.14
N ARG A 174 -0.24 8.79 4.49
CA ARG A 174 -1.00 9.70 3.62
C ARG A 174 -1.59 10.86 4.41
N TYR A 175 -2.09 10.61 5.63
CA TYR A 175 -2.56 11.66 6.52
C TYR A 175 -1.46 12.66 6.87
N ILE A 176 -0.26 12.19 7.23
CA ILE A 176 0.87 13.05 7.59
C ILE A 176 1.32 13.89 6.41
N ILE A 177 1.47 13.29 5.22
CA ILE A 177 1.82 14.06 4.03
C ILE A 177 0.76 15.16 3.87
N VAL A 178 -0.51 14.80 3.73
CA VAL A 178 -1.62 15.74 3.44
C VAL A 178 -1.78 16.87 4.47
N VAL A 179 -1.55 16.60 5.76
CA VAL A 179 -1.84 17.58 6.82
C VAL A 179 -0.62 18.40 7.21
N THR A 180 0.57 17.80 7.24
CA THR A 180 1.73 18.49 7.83
C THR A 180 2.21 19.67 6.98
N GLY A 181 2.16 19.58 5.65
CA GLY A 181 2.55 20.67 4.75
C GLY A 181 1.70 21.94 5.00
N PRO A 182 0.37 21.88 4.81
CA PRO A 182 -0.49 23.05 5.00
C PRO A 182 -0.57 23.56 6.45
N SER A 183 -0.42 22.68 7.45
CA SER A 183 -0.55 23.08 8.87
C SER A 183 0.50 24.10 9.32
N ARG A 184 1.70 24.06 8.73
CA ARG A 184 2.82 24.96 9.03
C ARG A 184 3.54 25.36 7.75
N ASP A 185 2.81 26.09 6.91
CA ASP A 185 3.31 26.66 5.65
C ASP A 185 4.20 27.91 5.87
N TYR A 186 4.64 28.57 4.79
CA TYR A 186 5.52 29.73 4.80
C TYR A 186 5.06 30.88 5.72
N LEU A 187 3.75 31.11 5.83
CA LEU A 187 3.20 32.22 6.61
C LEU A 187 2.76 31.75 8.00
N SER A 188 3.47 32.23 9.03
CA SER A 188 3.21 31.86 10.44
C SER A 188 1.83 32.25 10.95
N SER A 189 1.21 33.30 10.41
CA SER A 189 -0.15 33.71 10.79
C SER A 189 -1.25 32.77 10.28
N ALA A 190 -0.94 31.91 9.31
CA ALA A 190 -1.87 30.94 8.73
C ALA A 190 -1.72 29.54 9.36
N TRP A 191 -0.84 29.38 10.35
CA TRP A 191 -0.64 28.08 10.99
C TRP A 191 -1.90 27.63 11.74
N GLY A 192 -2.27 26.37 11.52
CA GLY A 192 -3.45 25.77 12.10
C GLY A 192 -3.28 24.28 12.23
N GLU A 193 -3.81 23.73 13.32
CA GLU A 193 -3.87 22.28 13.50
C GLU A 193 -5.16 21.76 12.89
N GLN A 194 -5.03 20.75 12.04
CA GLN A 194 -6.17 20.04 11.49
C GLN A 194 -6.47 18.82 12.35
N SER A 195 -7.62 18.85 13.02
CA SER A 195 -8.17 17.70 13.75
C SER A 195 -9.28 17.04 12.94
N LEU A 196 -9.31 15.71 12.94
CA LEU A 196 -10.41 14.95 12.34
C LEU A 196 -11.67 15.10 13.20
N THR A 197 -12.79 15.38 12.54
CA THR A 197 -14.12 15.41 13.14
C THR A 197 -14.76 14.04 13.09
N TRP A 198 -15.85 13.85 13.83
CA TRP A 198 -16.62 12.59 13.81
C TRP A 198 -17.18 12.26 12.41
N LEU A 199 -17.46 13.27 11.58
CA LEU A 199 -17.92 13.09 10.20
C LEU A 199 -16.82 12.51 9.32
N ASP A 200 -15.57 12.95 9.49
CA ASP A 200 -14.43 12.42 8.73
C ASP A 200 -14.24 10.93 9.01
N PHE A 201 -14.37 10.53 10.28
CA PHE A 201 -14.39 9.11 10.66
C PHE A 201 -15.60 8.37 10.10
N GLY A 202 -16.79 9.01 10.07
CA GLY A 202 -17.98 8.45 9.45
C GLY A 202 -17.78 8.11 7.97
N VAL A 203 -17.15 9.01 7.20
CA VAL A 203 -16.81 8.78 5.80
C VAL A 203 -15.76 7.67 5.66
N LEU A 204 -14.72 7.68 6.49
CA LEU A 204 -13.67 6.65 6.48
C LEU A 204 -14.26 5.25 6.74
N PHE A 205 -14.99 5.07 7.84
CA PHE A 205 -15.58 3.77 8.18
C PHE A 205 -16.72 3.38 7.22
N GLY A 206 -17.47 4.35 6.70
CA GLY A 206 -18.47 4.13 5.65
C GLY A 206 -17.86 3.60 4.36
N SER A 207 -16.69 4.10 3.96
CA SER A 207 -15.95 3.62 2.79
C SER A 207 -15.46 2.17 2.98
N ILE A 208 -14.95 1.84 4.17
CA ILE A 208 -14.55 0.47 4.53
C ILE A 208 -15.75 -0.46 4.51
N GLY A 209 -16.88 -0.06 5.11
CA GLY A 209 -18.11 -0.83 5.12
C GLY A 209 -18.64 -1.09 3.70
N THR A 210 -18.61 -0.08 2.84
CA THR A 210 -19.01 -0.19 1.43
C THR A 210 -18.09 -1.16 0.67
N PHE A 211 -16.78 -1.03 0.84
CA PHE A 211 -15.81 -1.95 0.23
C PHE A 211 -16.04 -3.40 0.67
N VAL A 212 -16.17 -3.65 1.97
CA VAL A 212 -16.40 -4.99 2.51
C VAL A 212 -17.74 -5.56 2.02
N ALA A 213 -18.80 -4.76 1.96
CA ALA A 213 -20.09 -5.19 1.41
C ALA A 213 -19.99 -5.60 -0.07
N LEU A 214 -19.27 -4.83 -0.89
CA LEU A 214 -19.05 -5.16 -2.30
C LEU A 214 -18.18 -6.40 -2.48
N VAL A 215 -17.15 -6.59 -1.63
CA VAL A 215 -16.32 -7.80 -1.64
C VAL A 215 -17.15 -9.03 -1.28
N PHE A 216 -18.00 -8.96 -0.25
CA PHE A 216 -18.89 -10.07 0.09
C PHE A 216 -19.90 -10.37 -1.03
N LEU A 217 -20.45 -9.34 -1.65
CA LEU A 217 -21.33 -9.49 -2.81
C LEU A 217 -20.60 -10.18 -3.98
N PHE A 218 -19.37 -9.77 -4.27
CA PHE A 218 -18.53 -10.36 -5.31
C PHE A 218 -18.28 -11.85 -5.04
N ILE A 219 -17.83 -12.21 -3.84
CA ILE A 219 -17.56 -13.62 -3.46
C ILE A 219 -18.84 -14.47 -3.53
N ARG A 220 -20.01 -13.88 -3.27
CA ARG A 220 -21.30 -14.58 -3.28
C ARG A 220 -21.84 -14.84 -4.69
N ILE A 221 -21.56 -13.94 -5.64
CA ILE A 221 -22.12 -13.96 -7.01
C ILE A 221 -21.13 -14.57 -8.02
N LEU A 222 -19.83 -14.31 -7.88
CA LEU A 222 -18.81 -14.69 -8.84
C LEU A 222 -17.78 -15.66 -8.23
N PRO A 223 -17.15 -16.52 -9.03
CA PRO A 223 -16.07 -17.37 -8.55
C PRO A 223 -14.85 -16.51 -8.20
N ALA A 224 -14.44 -16.52 -6.94
CA ALA A 224 -13.29 -15.75 -6.46
C ALA A 224 -11.93 -16.28 -6.97
N ILE A 225 -11.91 -17.49 -7.53
CA ILE A 225 -10.72 -18.15 -8.08
C ILE A 225 -10.99 -18.46 -9.55
N THR A 226 -10.00 -18.19 -10.41
CA THR A 226 -10.06 -18.45 -11.85
C THR A 226 -9.94 -19.96 -12.12
N ILE A 227 -11.08 -20.63 -12.36
CA ILE A 227 -11.13 -22.09 -12.50
C ILE A 227 -10.28 -22.58 -13.68
N PHE A 228 -10.38 -21.95 -14.84
CA PHE A 228 -9.68 -22.39 -16.05
C PHE A 228 -8.14 -22.25 -15.93
N GLU A 229 -7.63 -21.21 -15.27
CA GLU A 229 -6.17 -21.04 -15.05
C GLU A 229 -5.66 -22.08 -14.07
N VAL A 230 -6.45 -22.41 -13.04
CA VAL A 230 -6.09 -23.47 -12.08
C VAL A 230 -6.09 -24.85 -12.75
N GLU A 231 -7.05 -25.13 -13.63
CA GLU A 231 -7.08 -26.36 -14.42
C GLU A 231 -5.86 -26.46 -15.36
N GLU A 232 -5.55 -25.38 -16.10
CA GLU A 232 -4.36 -25.31 -16.96
C GLU A 232 -3.07 -25.56 -16.16
N LEU A 233 -2.91 -24.92 -14.99
CA LEU A 233 -1.79 -25.16 -14.08
C LEU A 233 -1.72 -26.61 -13.57
N ALA A 234 -2.87 -27.22 -13.26
CA ALA A 234 -2.91 -28.61 -12.79
C ALA A 234 -2.56 -29.61 -13.90
N GLU A 235 -2.91 -29.31 -15.16
CA GLU A 235 -2.47 -30.07 -16.34
C GLU A 235 -0.97 -29.93 -16.57
N GLU A 236 -0.43 -28.71 -16.49
CA GLU A 236 1.01 -28.43 -16.62
C GLU A 236 1.84 -29.11 -15.53
N GLU A 237 1.37 -29.12 -14.28
CA GLU A 237 2.00 -29.81 -13.16
C GLU A 237 1.80 -31.33 -13.17
N GLY A 238 1.03 -31.87 -14.14
CA GLY A 238 0.79 -33.30 -14.29
C GLY A 238 -0.09 -33.93 -13.20
N LYS A 239 -0.88 -33.12 -12.48
CA LYS A 239 -1.77 -33.56 -11.38
C LYS A 239 -3.11 -34.12 -11.86
N LEU A 240 -3.45 -33.91 -13.13
CA LEU A 240 -4.70 -34.35 -13.77
C LEU A 240 -4.53 -35.61 -14.66
N ARG A 241 -3.43 -36.35 -14.53
CA ARG A 241 -3.20 -37.62 -15.25
C ARG A 241 -3.29 -38.84 -14.34
#